data_AF-F7XX46-F1
#
_entry.id   AF-F7XX46-F1
#
_cell.length_a   1.000
_cell.length_b   1.000
_cell.length_c   1.000
_cell.angle_alpha   90.00
_cell.angle_beta   90.00
_cell.angle_gamma   90.00
#
_symmetry.space_group_name_H-M   'P 1'
#
loop_
_entity.id
_entity.type
_entity.pdbx_description
1 polymer ?
#
loop_
_entity_poly.entity_id
_entity_poly.type
_entity_poly.pdbx_seq_one_letter_code
_entity_poly.pdbx_strand_id
1 'polypeptide(L)'
;MDELPEFSRNVLESLRQPIESKNITIARVNNHATYPANFQLIAAMNSCKYGFFGSVSSSCTKMPRCAEEYQNRISGPLFDRFDLQIEVPKVNLT
;
A
#
# COMPACT_ATOMS: atom_id res chain seq x y z
N MET A 1 -1.70 -5.03 6.39
CA MET A 1 -0.68 -3.98 6.40
C MET A 1 -1.38 -2.66 6.58
N ASP A 2 -1.20 -2.05 7.74
CA ASP A 2 -1.74 -0.71 7.98
C ASP A 2 -0.76 0.35 7.47
N GLU A 3 -1.25 1.53 7.10
CA GLU A 3 -0.44 2.64 6.58
C GLU A 3 0.46 2.24 5.39
N LEU A 4 -0.09 1.53 4.41
CA LEU A 4 0.66 0.90 3.30
C LEU A 4 1.70 1.82 2.60
N PRO A 5 1.42 3.11 2.29
CA PRO A 5 2.39 4.02 1.65
C PRO A 5 3.54 4.49 2.55
N GLU A 6 3.54 4.16 3.83
CA GLU A 6 4.66 4.48 4.75
C GLU A 6 5.78 3.44 4.70
N PHE A 7 5.52 2.25 4.16
CA PHE A 7 6.57 1.27 3.92
C PHE A 7 7.50 1.74 2.80
N SER A 8 8.79 1.41 2.94
CA SER A 8 9.76 1.71 1.89
C SER A 8 9.38 1.02 0.57
N ARG A 9 9.65 1.69 -0.55
CA ARG A 9 9.32 1.17 -1.88
C ARG A 9 9.90 -0.24 -2.12
N ASN A 10 11.12 -0.52 -1.65
CA ASN A 10 11.73 -1.84 -1.81
C ASN A 10 10.96 -2.95 -1.08
N VAL A 11 10.40 -2.64 0.10
CA VAL A 11 9.56 -3.59 0.85
C VAL A 11 8.26 -3.84 0.09
N LEU A 12 7.62 -2.78 -0.42
CA LEU A 12 6.40 -2.91 -1.21
C LEU A 12 6.62 -3.73 -2.49
N GLU A 13 7.68 -3.44 -3.26
CA GLU A 13 7.98 -4.19 -4.49
C GLU A 13 8.29 -5.66 -4.22
N SER A 14 8.86 -5.99 -3.04
CA SER A 14 9.14 -7.39 -2.67
C SER A 14 7.88 -8.24 -2.50
N LEU A 15 6.71 -7.63 -2.32
CA LEU A 15 5.42 -8.34 -2.22
C LEU A 15 4.88 -8.83 -3.56
N ARG A 16 5.35 -8.26 -4.69
CA ARG A 16 4.81 -8.57 -6.02
C ARG A 16 4.94 -10.05 -6.37
N GLN A 17 6.15 -10.60 -6.22
CA GLN A 17 6.43 -11.98 -6.59
C GLN A 17 5.67 -12.99 -5.69
N PRO A 18 5.61 -12.82 -4.36
CA PRO A 18 4.79 -13.66 -3.50
C PRO A 18 3.28 -13.63 -3.80
N ILE A 19 2.70 -12.45 -4.07
CA ILE A 19 1.26 -12.33 -4.38
C ILE A 19 0.92 -13.06 -5.68
N GLU A 20 1.79 -12.99 -6.68
CA GLU A 20 1.55 -13.56 -8.01
C GLU A 20 1.88 -15.04 -8.09
N SER A 21 3.07 -15.44 -7.62
CA SER A 21 3.58 -16.81 -7.75
C SER A 21 3.24 -17.72 -6.57
N LYS A 22 2.67 -17.16 -5.49
CA LYS A 22 2.39 -17.86 -4.23
C LYS A 22 3.61 -18.54 -3.60
N ASN A 23 4.81 -18.08 -3.94
CA ASN A 23 6.07 -18.58 -3.44
C ASN A 23 7.04 -17.42 -3.21
N ILE A 24 7.99 -17.59 -2.31
CA ILE A 24 9.07 -16.63 -2.07
C ILE A 24 10.41 -17.37 -2.04
N THR A 25 11.40 -16.81 -2.72
CA THR A 25 12.77 -17.34 -2.74
C THR A 25 13.69 -16.42 -1.95
N ILE A 26 14.35 -16.98 -0.95
CA ILE A 26 15.34 -16.28 -0.13
C ILE A 26 16.73 -16.71 -0.62
N ALA A 27 17.44 -15.77 -1.25
CA ALA A 27 18.82 -15.96 -1.69
C ALA A 27 19.79 -15.41 -0.64
N ARG A 28 20.75 -16.23 -0.21
CA ARG A 28 21.91 -15.84 0.60
C ARG A 28 23.18 -16.37 -0.05
N VAL A 29 24.32 -15.82 0.34
CA VAL A 29 25.65 -16.07 -0.28
C VAL A 29 25.92 -17.54 -0.64
N ASN A 30 25.53 -18.49 0.23
CA ASN A 30 25.77 -19.92 0.02
C ASN A 30 24.50 -20.76 -0.13
N ASN A 31 23.30 -20.17 -0.19
CA ASN A 31 22.06 -20.96 -0.24
C ASN A 31 20.88 -20.21 -0.87
N HIS A 32 20.03 -20.98 -1.56
CA HIS A 32 18.73 -20.55 -2.05
C HIS A 32 17.66 -21.47 -1.48
N ALA A 33 16.67 -20.88 -0.80
CA ALA A 33 15.54 -21.62 -0.28
C ALA A 33 14.23 -21.00 -0.76
N THR A 34 13.32 -21.83 -1.25
CA THR A 34 11.99 -21.41 -1.69
C THR A 34 10.94 -21.93 -0.72
N TYR A 35 10.05 -21.03 -0.29
CA TYR A 35 8.96 -21.32 0.63
C TYR A 35 7.61 -20.97 0.02
N PRO A 36 6.54 -21.71 0.36
CA PRO A 36 5.20 -21.33 -0.04
C PRO A 36 4.78 -20.02 0.64
N ALA A 37 4.10 -19.15 -0.11
CA ALA A 37 3.60 -17.86 0.32
C ALA A 37 2.11 -17.70 -0.07
N ASN A 38 1.27 -18.63 0.39
CA ASN A 38 -0.17 -18.63 0.15
C ASN A 38 -0.87 -17.74 1.19
N PHE A 39 -0.91 -16.42 0.97
CA PHE A 39 -1.58 -15.48 1.88
C PHE A 39 -2.56 -14.57 1.15
N GLN A 40 -3.49 -13.99 1.91
CA GLN A 40 -4.32 -12.88 1.45
C GLN A 40 -3.71 -11.57 1.94
N LEU A 41 -3.43 -10.64 1.03
CA LEU A 41 -2.97 -9.31 1.41
C LEU A 41 -4.18 -8.42 1.70
N ILE A 42 -4.28 -7.97 2.95
CA ILE A 42 -5.23 -6.93 3.36
C ILE A 42 -4.42 -5.70 3.72
N ALA A 43 -4.77 -4.55 3.17
CA ALA A 43 -4.07 -3.31 3.43
C ALA A 43 -5.01 -2.13 3.67
N ALA A 44 -4.55 -1.17 4.46
CA ALA A 44 -5.22 0.10 4.71
C ALA A 44 -4.24 1.24 4.47
N MET A 45 -4.77 2.39 4.04
CA MET A 45 -4.00 3.61 3.87
C MET A 45 -4.89 4.83 3.94
N ASN A 46 -4.31 5.96 4.34
CA ASN A 46 -4.97 7.25 4.22
C ASN A 46 -5.02 7.67 2.74
N SER A 47 -6.05 8.41 2.35
CA SER A 47 -6.16 9.00 1.00
C SER A 47 -5.14 10.12 0.75
N CYS A 48 -4.54 10.67 1.82
CA CYS A 48 -3.43 11.62 1.78
C CYS A 48 -2.61 11.52 3.08
N LYS A 49 -1.31 11.83 3.01
CA LYS A 49 -0.39 11.87 4.16
C LYS A 49 -0.91 12.68 5.36
N TYR A 50 -1.66 13.75 5.10
CA TYR A 50 -2.12 14.67 6.14
C TYR A 50 -3.47 14.27 6.77
N GLY A 51 -4.15 13.24 6.27
CA GLY A 51 -5.38 12.71 6.88
C GLY A 51 -6.66 13.53 6.70
N PHE A 52 -6.61 14.68 6.01
CA PHE A 52 -7.76 15.57 5.81
C PHE A 52 -8.31 15.48 4.37
N PHE A 53 -8.97 14.37 4.04
CA PHE A 53 -9.75 14.28 2.81
C PHE A 53 -11.18 14.76 3.10
N GLY A 54 -11.61 15.84 2.45
CA GLY A 54 -13.01 16.30 2.48
C GLY A 54 -13.47 17.16 3.66
N SER A 55 -12.61 17.59 4.60
CA SER A 55 -13.02 18.55 5.63
C SER A 55 -12.88 20.00 5.15
N VAL A 56 -14.01 20.72 5.05
CA VAL A 56 -14.09 22.15 4.68
C VAL A 56 -13.29 23.06 5.64
N SER A 57 -13.04 22.62 6.88
CA SER A 57 -12.29 23.37 7.90
C SER A 57 -10.77 23.18 7.86
N SER A 58 -10.26 22.25 7.05
CA SER A 58 -8.83 21.91 7.01
C SER A 58 -8.46 21.33 5.64
N SER A 59 -8.81 22.04 4.57
CA SER A 59 -8.39 21.66 3.22
C SER A 59 -6.86 21.60 3.18
N CYS A 60 -6.30 20.44 2.87
CA CYS A 60 -4.88 20.35 2.60
C CYS A 60 -4.59 21.33 1.45
N THR A 61 -3.81 22.39 1.70
CA THR A 61 -3.54 23.45 0.72
C THR A 61 -2.82 22.92 -0.54
N LYS A 62 -2.32 21.68 -0.48
CA LYS A 62 -1.61 20.98 -1.55
C LYS A 62 -2.48 19.96 -2.30
N MET A 63 -3.78 19.91 -2.03
CA MET A 63 -4.73 19.06 -2.74
C MET A 63 -4.91 19.57 -4.19
N PRO A 64 -4.99 18.70 -5.21
CA PRO A 64 -4.98 17.22 -5.18
C PRO A 64 -3.58 16.59 -5.18
N ARG A 65 -2.54 17.37 -5.47
CA ARG A 65 -1.17 16.89 -5.70
C ARG A 65 -0.60 16.09 -4.53
N CYS A 66 -0.89 16.47 -3.29
CA CYS A 66 -0.42 15.73 -2.11
C CYS A 66 -1.00 14.31 -1.99
N ALA A 67 -2.24 14.09 -2.45
CA ALA A 67 -2.86 12.77 -2.45
C ALA A 67 -2.23 11.90 -3.54
N GLU A 68 -2.05 12.46 -4.73
CA GLU A 68 -1.39 11.80 -5.85
C GLU A 68 0.06 11.41 -5.50
N GLU A 69 0.85 12.35 -4.97
CA GLU A 69 2.23 12.09 -4.51
C GLU A 69 2.28 11.01 -3.42
N TYR A 70 1.27 10.94 -2.56
CA TYR A 70 1.18 9.95 -1.49
C TYR A 70 0.86 8.54 -2.04
N GLN A 71 -0.15 8.45 -2.90
CA GLN A 71 -0.55 7.19 -3.54
C GLN A 71 0.54 6.66 -4.48
N ASN A 72 1.25 7.55 -5.18
CA ASN A 72 2.39 7.22 -6.05
C ASN A 72 3.58 6.59 -5.32
N ARG A 73 3.58 6.54 -3.98
CA ARG A 73 4.56 5.74 -3.23
C ARG A 73 4.39 4.25 -3.48
N ILE A 74 3.16 3.81 -3.72
CA ILE A 74 2.83 2.48 -4.19
C ILE A 74 3.03 2.48 -5.72
N SER A 75 3.71 1.48 -6.26
CA SER A 75 3.86 1.37 -7.72
C SER A 75 2.53 0.95 -8.36
N GLY A 76 2.25 1.43 -9.56
CA GLY A 76 1.10 0.98 -10.36
C GLY A 76 1.02 -0.55 -10.45
N PRO A 77 2.11 -1.26 -10.83
CA PRO A 77 2.09 -2.72 -10.90
C PRO A 77 1.74 -3.45 -9.60
N LEU A 78 2.07 -2.91 -8.43
CA LEU A 78 1.64 -3.48 -7.15
C LEU A 78 0.19 -3.10 -6.85
N PHE A 79 -0.19 -1.85 -7.13
CA PHE A 79 -1.55 -1.35 -6.92
C PHE A 79 -2.57 -2.15 -7.75
N ASP A 80 -2.21 -2.52 -8.98
CA ASP A 80 -2.99 -3.36 -9.90
C ASP A 80 -3.20 -4.80 -9.38
N ARG A 81 -2.57 -5.19 -8.27
CA ARG A 81 -2.76 -6.51 -7.62
C ARG A 81 -3.76 -6.45 -6.46
N PHE A 82 -4.32 -5.29 -6.16
CA PHE A 82 -5.47 -5.16 -5.26
C PHE A 82 -6.75 -5.24 -6.06
N ASP A 83 -7.29 -6.45 -6.19
CA ASP A 83 -8.54 -6.71 -6.92
C ASP A 83 -9.75 -5.98 -6.29
N LEU A 84 -9.71 -5.77 -4.97
CA LEU A 84 -10.74 -5.08 -4.22
C LEU A 84 -10.16 -3.86 -3.52
N GLN A 85 -10.76 -2.70 -3.82
CA GLN A 85 -10.41 -1.41 -3.25
C GLN A 85 -11.70 -0.75 -2.77
N ILE A 86 -11.72 -0.37 -1.49
CA ILE A 86 -12.88 0.28 -0.87
C ILE A 86 -12.40 1.59 -0.26
N GLU A 87 -12.99 2.70 -0.71
CA GLU A 87 -12.82 3.98 -0.05
C GLU A 87 -13.73 4.03 1.18
N VAL A 88 -13.12 4.20 2.36
CA VAL A 88 -13.84 4.27 3.62
C VAL A 88 -14.04 5.74 4.00
N PRO A 89 -15.29 6.23 4.08
CA PRO A 89 -15.54 7.61 4.49
C PRO A 89 -15.17 7.81 5.96
N LYS A 90 -14.88 9.06 6.34
CA LYS A 90 -14.57 9.40 7.73
C LYS A 90 -15.74 9.00 8.64
N VAL A 91 -15.42 8.28 9.72
CA VAL A 91 -16.40 7.96 10.76
C VAL A 91 -16.68 9.23 11.57
N ASN A 92 -17.95 9.64 11.62
CA ASN A 92 -18.39 10.66 12.56
C ASN A 92 -18.51 10.01 13.94
N LEU A 93 -17.56 10.32 14.83
CA LEU A 93 -17.71 10.01 16.26
C LEU A 93 -18.67 11.06 16.85
N THR A 94 -19.97 10.79 16.74
CA THR A 94 -21.00 11.47 17.55
C THR A 94 -20.94 11.02 18.99
#